data_AF-A0A2X2DHT7-F1
#
_entry.id   AF-A0A2X2DHT7-F1
#
_cell.length_a   1.000
_cell.length_b   1.000
_cell.length_c   1.000
_cell.angle_alpha   90.00
_cell.angle_beta   90.00
_cell.angle_gamma   90.00
#
_symmetry.space_group_name_H-M   'P 1'
#
loop_
_entity.id
_entity.type
_entity.pdbx_description
1 polymer ?
#
loop_
_entity_poly.entity_id
_entity_poly.type
_entity_poly.pdbx_seq_one_letter_code
_entity_poly.pdbx_strand_id
1 'polypeptide(L)' 'MAEGEDNRVLHATQELVTLGLAEPILIGRPSVIEMRIQKLGLHIQAGRDFEVVNNENDPRF' A
#
# COMPACT_ATOMS: atom_id res chain seq x y z
N MET A 1 7.61 -11.38 -4.42
CA MET A 1 7.58 -10.39 -3.31
C MET A 1 6.87 -9.17 -3.87
N ALA A 2 5.72 -8.81 -3.32
CA ALA A 2 5.01 -7.62 -3.76
C ALA A 2 5.63 -6.38 -3.09
N GLU A 3 6.15 -5.43 -3.88
CA GLU A 3 6.83 -4.25 -3.35
C GLU A 3 5.91 -3.40 -2.45
N GLY A 4 4.61 -3.39 -2.72
CA GLY A 4 3.62 -2.65 -1.93
C GLY A 4 3.42 -3.17 -0.50
N GLU A 5 3.95 -4.35 -0.15
CA GLU A 5 3.92 -4.88 1.22
C GLU A 5 5.19 -4.55 2.04
N ASP A 6 6.22 -3.94 1.44
CA ASP A 6 7.45 -3.55 2.15
C ASP A 6 7.18 -2.34 3.07
N ASN A 7 7.66 -2.43 4.32
CA ASN A 7 7.48 -1.38 5.32
C ASN A 7 8.01 -0.01 4.84
N ARG A 8 9.14 0.00 4.12
CA ARG A 8 9.73 1.24 3.59
C ARG A 8 8.84 1.88 2.54
N VAL A 9 8.19 1.06 1.70
CA VAL A 9 7.24 1.52 0.68
C VAL A 9 6.01 2.13 1.36
N LEU A 10 5.50 1.51 2.43
CA LEU A 10 4.37 2.05 3.20
C LEU A 10 4.72 3.39 3.89
N HIS A 11 5.94 3.52 4.44
CA HIS A 11 6.41 4.80 5.00
C HIS A 11 6.51 5.90 3.94
N ALA A 12 7.15 5.59 2.80
CA ALA A 12 7.27 6.53 1.69
C ALA A 12 5.89 6.94 1.15
N THR A 13 4.96 6.00 1.08
CA THR A 13 3.57 6.27 0.66
C THR A 13 2.91 7.29 1.59
N GLN A 14 3.05 7.14 2.91
CA GLN A 14 2.51 8.13 3.84
C GLN A 14 3.13 9.51 3.67
N GLU A 15 4.45 9.60 3.49
CA GLU A 15 5.10 10.88 3.24
C GLU A 15 4.60 11.54 1.96
N LEU A 16 4.50 10.78 0.86
CA LEU A 16 4.00 11.27 -0.42
C LEU A 16 2.57 11.80 -0.32
N VAL A 17 1.68 11.06 0.34
CA VAL A 17 0.27 11.46 0.55
C VAL A 17 0.19 12.68 1.48
N THR A 18 0.91 12.65 2.60
CA THR A 18 0.87 13.73 3.60
C THR A 18 1.33 15.06 3.02
N LEU A 19 2.33 15.02 2.13
CA LEU A 19 2.85 16.20 1.45
C LEU A 19 2.05 16.58 0.19
N GLY A 20 1.05 15.78 -0.20
CA GLY A 20 0.26 16.00 -1.42
C GLY A 20 1.09 15.90 -2.71
N LEU A 21 2.13 15.07 -2.70
CA LEU A 21 3.08 14.96 -3.81
C LEU A 21 2.66 13.97 -4.88
N ALA A 22 1.83 12.98 -4.54
CA ALA A 22 1.39 11.93 -5.45
C ALA A 22 0.08 11.28 -4.98
N GLU A 23 -0.56 10.55 -5.90
CA GLU A 23 -1.66 9.61 -5.65
C GLU A 23 -1.13 8.18 -5.90
N PRO A 24 -0.60 7.50 -4.88
CA PRO A 24 0.14 6.25 -5.09
C PRO A 24 -0.77 5.06 -5.43
N ILE A 25 -0.22 4.11 -6.17
CA ILE A 25 -0.85 2.81 -6.44
C ILE A 25 0.09 1.72 -5.90
N LEU A 26 -0.36 0.94 -4.93
CA LEU A 26 0.40 -0.16 -4.35
C LEU A 26 -0.03 -1.49 -4.95
N ILE A 27 0.94 -2.35 -5.24
CA ILE A 27 0.69 -3.72 -5.69
C ILE A 27 0.97 -4.66 -4.53
N GLY A 28 -0.03 -5.46 -4.14
CA GLY A 28 0.08 -6.44 -3.05
C GLY A 28 -1.27 -6.85 -2.50
N ARG A 29 -1.26 -7.72 -1.49
CA ARG A 29 -2.49 -8.17 -0.85
C ARG A 29 -3.05 -7.07 0.05
N PRO A 30 -4.32 -6.64 -0.16
CA PRO A 30 -4.93 -5.60 0.66
C PRO A 30 -4.89 -5.91 2.17
N SER A 31 -5.18 -7.15 2.56
CA SER A 31 -5.18 -7.58 3.97
C SER A 31 -3.80 -7.52 4.61
N VAL A 32 -2.73 -7.81 3.86
CA VAL A 32 -1.35 -7.75 4.37
C VAL A 32 -0.88 -6.31 4.50
N ILE A 33 -1.22 -5.47 3.52
CA ILE A 33 -0.93 -4.03 3.55
C ILE A 33 -1.63 -3.38 4.75
N GLU A 34 -2.93 -3.63 4.94
CA GLU A 34 -3.71 -3.06 6.03
C GLU A 34 -3.19 -3.49 7.41
N MET A 35 -2.90 -4.78 7.59
CA MET A 35 -2.27 -5.29 8.82
C MET A 35 -0.94 -4.58 9.10
N ARG A 36 -0.10 -4.34 8.08
CA ARG A 36 1.20 -3.67 8.25
C ARG A 36 1.04 -2.19 8.56
N ILE A 37 0.12 -1.49 7.91
CA ILE A 37 -0.23 -0.10 8.22
C ILE A 37 -0.58 0.03 9.70
N GLN A 38 -1.48 -0.83 10.20
CA GLN A 38 -1.86 -0.86 11.62
C GLN A 38 -0.66 -1.16 12.54
N LYS A 39 0.15 -2.17 12.20
CA LYS A 39 1.34 -2.55 12.99
C LYS A 39 2.40 -1.45 13.03
N LEU A 40 2.56 -0.67 11.96
CA LEU A 40 3.51 0.43 11.84
C LEU A 40 2.97 1.75 12.41
N GLY A 41 1.68 1.82 12.78
CA GLY A 41 1.05 3.05 13.26
C GLY A 41 0.92 4.13 12.18
N LEU A 42 0.79 3.72 10.91
CA LEU A 42 0.57 4.63 9.80
C LEU A 42 -0.91 5.02 9.71
N HIS A 43 -1.19 6.22 9.20
CA HIS A 43 -2.54 6.78 9.13
C HIS A 43 -3.15 6.76 7.71
N ILE A 44 -2.39 6.28 6.72
CA ILE A 44 -2.86 6.10 5.35
C ILE A 44 -3.85 4.94 5.24
N GLN A 45 -4.85 5.10 4.37
CA GLN A 45 -5.91 4.14 4.14
C GLN A 45 -6.10 3.86 2.64
N ALA A 46 -6.18 2.58 2.28
CA ALA A 46 -6.46 2.15 0.92
C ALA A 46 -7.84 2.64 0.45
N GLY A 47 -7.95 3.05 -0.81
CA GLY A 47 -9.15 3.62 -1.42
C GLY A 47 -9.45 5.07 -1.03
N ARG A 48 -8.66 5.65 -0.12
CA ARG A 48 -8.73 7.07 0.25
C ARG A 48 -7.43 7.79 -0.10
N ASP A 49 -6.32 7.23 0.36
CA ASP A 49 -4.99 7.86 0.29
C ASP A 49 -4.13 7.24 -0.82
N PHE A 50 -4.41 6.00 -1.19
CA PHE A 50 -3.73 5.27 -2.26
C PHE A 50 -4.64 4.16 -2.80
N GLU A 51 -4.41 3.74 -4.04
CA GLU A 51 -5.08 2.58 -4.63
C GLU A 51 -4.28 1.30 -4.39
N VAL A 52 -4.97 0.15 -4.35
CA VAL A 52 -4.33 -1.16 -4.21
C VAL A 52 -4.75 -2.09 -5.34
N VAL A 53 -3.76 -2.64 -6.03
CA VAL A 53 -3.95 -3.69 -7.04
C VAL A 53 -3.48 -5.03 -6.48
N ASN A 54 -4.40 -5.99 -6.42
CA ASN A 54 -4.08 -7.37 -6.03
C ASN A 54 -3.80 -8.21 -7.28
N ASN A 55 -2.53 -8.49 -7.55
CA ASN A 55 -2.09 -9.28 -8.70
C ASN A 55 -1.86 -10.77 -8.39
N GLU A 56 -2.10 -11.23 -7.16
CA GLU A 56 -1.93 -12.65 -6.79
C GLU A 56 -3.12 -13.54 -7.21
N ASN A 57 -4.05 -13.01 -8.00
CA ASN A 57 -5.24 -13.71 -8.48
C ASN A 57 -5.28 -13.72 -10.03
N ASP A 58 -4.14 -13.98 -10.67
CA ASP A 58 -4.09 -14.19 -12.12
C ASP A 58 -4.37 -15.68 -12.43
N PRO A 59 -5.52 -16.03 -13.04
CA PRO A 59 -5.82 -17.40 -13.47
C PRO A 59 -4.95 -17.88 -14.65
N ARG A 60 -3.97 -17.10 -15.10
CA ARG A 60 -3.02 -17.45 -16.18
C ARG A 60 -1.65 -17.91 -15.66
N PHE A 61 -1.45 -18.03 -14.34
CA PHE A 61 -0.31 -18.75 -13.74
C PHE A 61 -0.77 -19.70 -12.64
#